data_AF-A0A971EDK3-F1
#
_entry.id   AF-A0A971EDK3-F1
#
_cell.length_a   1.000
_cell.length_b   1.000
_cell.length_c   1.000
_cell.angle_alpha   90.00
_cell.angle_beta   90.00
_cell.angle_gamma   90.00
#
_symmetry.space_group_name_H-M   'P 1'
#
loop_
_entity.id
_entity.type
_entity.pdbx_description
1 polymer ?
#
loop_
_entity_poly.entity_id
_entity_poly.type
_entity_poly.pdbx_seq_one_letter_code
_entity_poly.pdbx_strand_id
1 'polypeptide(L)' 'MIPPSTKEIMDIGDSKYAVVVAVARRARVLSENKKNDEDYRLSSMVTQALNEVVSGRVKIEF' A
#
# COMPACT_ATOMS: atom_id res chain seq x y z
N MET A 1 9.92 9.53 -5.91
CA MET A 1 8.98 9.79 -4.81
C MET A 1 9.75 9.67 -3.50
N ILE A 2 9.55 10.59 -2.56
CA ILE A 2 10.05 10.43 -1.19
C ILE A 2 9.05 9.51 -0.47
N PRO A 3 9.44 8.32 -0.03
CA PRO A 3 8.53 7.44 0.70
C PRO A 3 8.12 8.11 2.03
N PRO A 4 6.89 7.89 2.50
CA PRO A 4 6.45 8.39 3.80
C PRO A 4 7.38 7.88 4.89
N SER A 5 7.62 8.73 5.89
CA SER A 5 8.49 8.38 7.02
C SER A 5 7.87 7.24 7.83
N THR A 6 8.70 6.45 8.50
CA THR A 6 8.23 5.39 9.40
C THR A 6 7.31 5.93 10.49
N LYS A 7 7.51 7.17 10.93
CA LYS A 7 6.65 7.84 11.90
C LYS A 7 5.24 8.05 11.35
N GLU A 8 5.11 8.64 10.17
CA GLU A 8 3.81 8.84 9.51
C GLU A 8 3.10 7.51 9.29
N ILE A 9 3.83 6.46 8.91
CA ILE A 9 3.26 5.12 8.73
C ILE A 9 2.69 4.57 10.06
N MET A 10 3.38 4.79 11.18
CA MET A 10 2.92 4.33 12.50
C MET A 10 1.77 5.17 13.07
N ASP A 11 1.66 6.44 12.68
CA ASP A 11 0.54 7.29 13.13
C ASP A 11 -0.81 6.87 12.49
N ILE A 12 -0.77 6.06 11.42
CA ILE A 12 -1.95 5.71 10.60
C ILE A 12 -2.48 4.30 10.93
N GLY A 13 -1.70 3.46 11.59
CA GLY A 13 -2.12 2.11 11.97
C GLY A 13 -1.56 1.68 13.31
N ASP A 14 -2.31 0.84 14.03
CA ASP A 14 -1.99 0.43 15.41
C ASP A 14 -0.64 -0.31 15.55
N SER A 15 -0.06 -0.79 14.44
CA SER A 15 1.21 -1.51 14.42
C SER A 15 1.91 -1.40 13.08
N LYS A 16 3.25 -1.40 13.08
CA LYS A 16 4.06 -1.47 11.85
C LYS A 16 3.70 -2.69 10.98
N TYR A 17 3.35 -3.82 11.62
CA TYR A 17 2.99 -5.05 10.92
C TYR A 17 1.59 -4.95 10.31
N ALA A 18 0.67 -4.28 11.00
CA ALA A 18 -0.66 -3.97 10.52
C ALA A 18 -0.60 -3.22 9.19
N VAL A 19 0.26 -2.18 9.11
CA VAL A 19 0.43 -1.42 7.88
C VAL A 19 1.06 -2.25 6.75
N VAL A 20 2.09 -3.06 7.06
CA VAL A 20 2.71 -3.95 6.06
C VAL A 20 1.69 -4.92 5.46
N VAL A 21 0.86 -5.55 6.30
CA VAL A 21 -0.17 -6.48 5.85
C VAL A 21 -1.23 -5.76 5.01
N ALA A 22 -1.68 -4.58 5.43
CA ALA A 22 -2.66 -3.78 4.69
C ALA A 22 -2.14 -3.40 3.30
N VAL A 23 -0.91 -2.89 3.23
CA VAL A 23 -0.26 -2.52 1.96
C VAL A 23 -0.08 -3.74 1.06
N ALA A 24 0.35 -4.88 1.60
CA ALA A 24 0.53 -6.10 0.82
C ALA A 24 -0.79 -6.62 0.23
N ARG A 25 -1.86 -6.66 1.03
CA ARG A 25 -3.21 -7.03 0.57
C ARG A 25 -3.67 -6.10 -0.55
N ARG A 26 -3.47 -4.78 -0.39
CA ARG A 26 -3.88 -3.80 -1.39
C ARG A 26 -3.06 -3.89 -2.67
N ALA A 27 -1.74 -4.05 -2.57
CA ALA A 27 -0.86 -4.21 -3.71
C ALA A 27 -1.23 -5.45 -4.54
N ARG A 28 -1.66 -6.54 -3.88
CA ARG A 28 -2.15 -7.75 -4.57
C ARG A 28 -3.39 -7.46 -5.42
N VAL A 29 -4.39 -6.79 -4.86
CA VAL A 29 -5.61 -6.39 -5.60
C VAL A 29 -5.26 -5.52 -6.81
N LEU A 30 -4.38 -4.53 -6.64
CA LEU A 30 -3.92 -3.69 -7.73
C LEU A 30 -3.18 -4.49 -8.81
N SER A 31 -2.37 -5.47 -8.38
CA SER A 31 -1.60 -6.32 -9.28
C SER A 31 -2.50 -7.26 -10.09
N GLU A 32 -3.54 -7.82 -9.47
CA GLU A 32 -4.52 -8.66 -10.17
C GLU A 32 -5.29 -7.87 -11.23
N ASN A 33 -5.66 -6.62 -10.91
CA ASN A 33 -6.35 -5.73 -11.85
C ASN A 33 -5.49 -5.29 -13.04
N LYS A 34 -4.15 -5.21 -12.86
CA LYS A 34 -3.20 -4.75 -13.89
C LYS A 34 -2.33 -5.87 -14.46
N LYS A 35 -2.65 -7.14 -14.17
CA LYS A 35 -1.79 -8.29 -14.49
C LYS A 35 -1.49 -8.44 -16.00
N ASN A 36 -2.41 -8.00 -16.85
CA ASN A 36 -2.30 -8.10 -18.31
C ASN A 36 -1.91 -6.78 -18.98
N ASP A 37 -1.54 -5.76 -18.19
CA ASP A 37 -1.08 -4.47 -18.69
C ASP A 37 0.42 -4.57 -19.03
N GLU A 38 0.83 -4.08 -20.20
CA GLU A 38 2.24 -4.07 -20.62
C GLU A 38 3.12 -3.22 -19.69
N ASP A 39 2.51 -2.22 -19.03
CA ASP A 39 3.19 -1.35 -18.06
C ASP A 39 3.18 -1.91 -16.63
N TYR A 40 2.80 -3.18 -16.45
CA TYR A 40 2.77 -3.79 -15.13
C TYR A 40 4.15 -3.80 -14.46
N ARG A 41 4.23 -3.15 -13.29
CA ARG A 41 5.36 -3.22 -12.38
C ARG A 41 4.88 -3.41 -10.95
N LEU A 42 5.31 -4.51 -10.32
CA LEU A 42 4.98 -4.82 -8.93
C LEU A 42 5.39 -3.68 -7.97
N SER A 43 6.56 -3.10 -8.17
CA SER A 43 7.04 -1.96 -7.39
C SER A 43 6.07 -0.77 -7.44
N SER A 44 5.52 -0.47 -8.61
CA SER A 44 4.52 0.58 -8.77
C SER A 44 3.22 0.26 -8.02
N MET A 45 2.80 -1.01 -7.97
CA MET A 45 1.61 -1.43 -7.21
C MET A 45 1.81 -1.26 -5.70
N VAL A 46 3.00 -1.60 -5.20
CA VAL A 46 3.36 -1.41 -3.79
C VAL A 46 3.41 0.07 -3.44
N THR A 47 4.03 0.90 -4.28
CA THR A 47 4.07 2.36 -4.08
C THR A 47 2.67 2.98 -4.09
N GLN A 48 1.80 2.55 -5.02
CA GLN A 48 0.42 3.02 -5.07
C GLN A 48 -0.36 2.59 -3.82
N ALA A 49 -0.26 1.32 -3.42
CA ALA A 49 -0.93 0.79 -2.24
C ALA A 49 -0.50 1.54 -0.96
N LEU A 50 0.79 1.80 -0.78
CA LEU A 50 1.29 2.56 0.36
C LEU A 50 0.70 3.98 0.40
N ASN A 51 0.64 4.66 -0.75
CA ASN A 51 0.02 5.98 -0.84
C ASN A 51 -1.48 5.96 -0.51
N GLU A 52 -2.21 4.95 -0.96
CA GLU A 52 -3.63 4.81 -0.68
C GLU A 52 -3.90 4.57 0.81
N VAL A 53 -3.07 3.75 1.48
CA VAL A 53 -3.14 3.53 2.92
C VAL A 53 -2.78 4.80 3.69
N VAL A 54 -1.68 5.47 3.32
CA VAL A 54 -1.22 6.67 4.03
C VAL A 54 -2.16 7.86 3.87
N SER A 55 -2.82 7.98 2.71
CA SER A 55 -3.83 9.02 2.48
C SER A 55 -5.19 8.75 3.13
N GLY A 56 -5.34 7.66 3.89
CA GLY A 56 -6.61 7.26 4.51
C GLY A 56 -7.68 6.84 3.52
N ARG A 57 -7.33 6.66 2.24
CA ARG A 57 -8.25 6.18 1.18
C ARG A 57 -8.59 4.71 1.34
N VAL A 58 -7.74 3.95 2.03
CA VAL A 58 -7.97 2.56 2.41
C VAL A 58 -7.92 2.46 3.92
N LYS A 59 -9.05 2.10 4.55
CA LYS A 59 -9.08 1.79 5.98
C LYS A 59 -8.52 0.39 6.21
N ILE A 60 -7.67 0.28 7.22
CA ILE A 60 -7.15 -1.00 7.66
C ILE A 60 -8.22 -1.64 8.55
N GLU A 61 -8.99 -2.58 7.98
CA GLU A 61 -9.92 -3.42 8.73
C GLU A 61 -9.33 -4.83 8.85
N PHE A 62 -9.25 -5.32 10.10
CA PHE A 62 -8.73 -6.64 10.47
C PHE A 62 -9.85 -7.65 10.61
#